data_AF-A0A6A8ARA7-F1
#
_entry.id   AF-A0A6A8ARA7-F1
#
_cell.length_a   1.000
_cell.length_b   1.000
_cell.length_c   1.000
_cell.angle_alpha   90.00
_cell.angle_beta   90.00
_cell.angle_gamma   90.00
#
_symmetry.space_group_name_H-M   'P 1'
#
loop_
_entity.id
_entity.type
_entity.pdbx_description
1 polymer ?
#
loop_
_entity_poly.entity_id
_entity_poly.type
_entity_poly.pdbx_seq_one_letter_code
_entity_poly.pdbx_strand_id
1 'polypeptide(L)'
;MVPVKLPKEVLRLFPMWEHRCSGCGTYVESNMSFCPNCKTPFDEKRWRVPPRFLKSHDAMSEYAHKVLAPKLTPEQRELLFQYFTELFSDGFESGDFSEWSGTQGSPAVISADPHHGTSHGEFEAHGYGTETCYKDFGSSYSTISVRIYLQYETLPSGGVGALSIVLGNQTSGDSIAAGLIINESPNKWWIKDLANGPSAKASVTPQTGVYYCFELEFTVGSNVKLHVDDSTVIDWSSSFSSNQIDRVRVGYRDWGTTSGNVHIDCVVVADTYIGPETAEQTYTKTWTTDALFKKLGIPKTLGIDAAFQKQDTQKTFGLDVAFQKSFIIQKQIDAFFKRFDIVKSFAVDARFSALITQTVSRQIDVLLKKLDVTKSFGVDVYFGAVVAETYTKNFALDVVFAYKVRLPELWLDENGKIVLNISKPYTWVGT
;
A
#
# COMPACT_ATOMS: atom_id res chain seq x y z
N MET A 1 22.89 1.52 35.54
CA MET A 1 21.87 1.69 34.48
C MET A 1 21.59 3.18 34.36
N VAL A 2 21.81 3.74 33.17
CA VAL A 2 21.39 5.12 32.88
C VAL A 2 19.89 5.06 32.61
N PRO A 3 19.05 5.82 33.33
CA PRO A 3 17.61 5.82 33.10
C PRO A 3 17.30 6.36 31.69
N VAL A 4 16.47 5.64 30.95
CA VAL A 4 16.00 6.05 29.61
C VAL A 4 15.15 7.32 29.77
N LYS A 5 15.59 8.42 29.15
CA LYS A 5 14.86 9.68 29.18
C LYS A 5 13.91 9.74 27.99
N LEU A 6 12.66 9.32 28.20
CA LEU A 6 11.59 9.50 27.24
C LEU A 6 10.78 10.78 27.55
N PRO A 7 10.26 11.48 26.52
CA PRO A 7 9.25 12.50 26.72
C PRO A 7 7.99 11.92 27.35
N LYS A 8 7.24 12.81 28.02
CA LYS A 8 6.01 12.44 28.72
C LYS A 8 4.95 11.89 27.75
N GLU A 9 4.96 12.36 26.51
CA GLU A 9 4.04 11.97 25.45
C GLU A 9 4.26 10.50 25.06
N VAL A 10 5.53 10.09 24.92
CA VAL A 10 5.92 8.71 24.61
C VAL A 10 5.67 7.79 25.80
N LEU A 11 6.00 8.24 27.01
CA LEU A 11 5.74 7.47 28.23
C LEU A 11 4.25 7.17 28.45
N ARG A 12 3.34 8.01 27.93
CA ARG A 12 1.89 7.75 27.99
C ARG A 12 1.44 6.61 27.08
N LEU A 13 2.27 6.20 26.12
CA LEU A 13 2.00 5.05 25.26
C LEU A 13 2.25 3.74 26.03
N PHE A 14 3.09 3.76 27.06
CA PHE A 14 3.40 2.59 27.89
C PHE A 14 2.38 2.43 29.02
N PRO A 15 2.09 1.18 29.45
CA PRO A 15 1.36 0.97 30.68
C PRO A 15 2.13 1.57 31.85
N MET A 16 1.46 2.33 32.72
CA MET A 16 2.11 2.98 33.85
C MET A 16 2.46 2.01 34.98
N TRP A 17 1.79 0.86 35.06
CA TRP A 17 1.85 -0.03 36.23
C TRP A 17 1.80 -1.50 35.83
N GLU A 18 2.66 -2.29 36.47
CA GLU A 18 2.48 -3.73 36.64
C GLU A 18 2.02 -4.01 38.09
N HIS A 19 1.47 -5.20 38.34
CA HIS A 19 1.07 -5.60 39.69
C HIS A 19 2.00 -6.69 40.21
N ARG A 20 2.59 -6.44 41.38
CA ARG A 20 3.48 -7.37 42.08
C ARG A 20 2.93 -7.63 43.47
N CYS A 21 2.66 -8.90 43.79
CA CYS A 21 2.12 -9.31 45.06
C CYS A 21 3.01 -8.85 46.23
N SER A 22 2.44 -8.12 47.18
CA SER A 22 3.17 -7.62 48.36
C SER A 22 3.62 -8.74 49.31
N GLY A 23 2.99 -9.91 49.28
CA GLY A 23 3.31 -11.03 50.16
C GLY A 23 4.50 -11.86 49.69
N CYS A 24 4.51 -12.25 48.41
CA CYS A 24 5.55 -13.15 47.86
C CYS A 24 6.36 -12.55 46.70
N GLY A 25 6.01 -11.35 46.22
CA GLY A 25 6.72 -10.69 45.13
C GLY A 25 6.41 -11.24 43.73
N THR A 26 5.47 -12.18 43.56
CA THR A 26 5.02 -12.70 42.26
C THR A 26 4.25 -11.64 41.48
N TYR A 27 4.53 -11.49 40.18
CA TYR A 27 3.76 -10.61 39.30
C TYR A 27 2.41 -11.23 38.97
N VAL A 28 1.36 -10.42 38.94
CA VAL A 28 -0.02 -10.84 38.70
C VAL A 28 -0.71 -9.93 37.69
N GLU A 29 -1.75 -10.45 37.05
CA GLU A 29 -2.66 -9.64 36.25
C GLU A 29 -3.58 -8.81 37.14
N SER A 30 -4.03 -7.65 36.66
CA SER A 30 -4.87 -6.71 37.41
C SER A 30 -6.29 -7.21 37.68
N ASN A 31 -6.71 -8.28 37.02
CA ASN A 31 -8.05 -8.88 37.11
C ASN A 31 -8.18 -9.94 38.23
N MET A 32 -7.11 -10.24 38.97
CA MET A 32 -7.13 -11.31 39.99
C MET A 32 -7.54 -10.79 41.36
N SER A 33 -8.44 -11.50 42.05
CA SER A 33 -8.84 -11.17 43.43
C SER A 33 -7.81 -11.57 44.49
N PHE A 34 -6.92 -12.52 44.19
CA PHE A 34 -5.90 -13.05 45.10
C PHE A 34 -4.63 -13.43 44.34
N CYS A 35 -3.48 -13.40 45.02
CA CYS A 35 -2.23 -13.89 44.44
C CYS A 35 -2.33 -15.41 44.17
N PRO A 36 -2.02 -15.88 42.95
CA PRO A 36 -2.09 -17.30 42.63
C PRO A 36 -1.13 -18.13 43.50
N ASN A 37 0.00 -17.54 43.88
CA ASN A 37 1.08 -18.18 44.63
C ASN A 37 0.81 -18.24 46.16
N CYS A 38 0.64 -17.09 46.82
CA CYS A 38 0.53 -17.04 48.30
C CYS A 38 -0.87 -16.71 48.83
N LYS A 39 -1.88 -16.62 47.97
CA LYS A 39 -3.29 -16.32 48.30
C LYS A 39 -3.54 -14.98 49.01
N THR A 40 -2.55 -14.09 49.05
CA THR A 40 -2.73 -12.72 49.58
C THR A 40 -3.82 -12.01 48.76
N PRO A 41 -4.82 -11.36 49.39
CA PRO A 41 -5.82 -10.56 48.68
C PRO A 41 -5.19 -9.47 47.82
N PHE A 42 -5.72 -9.27 46.62
CA PHE A 42 -5.24 -8.24 45.71
C PHE A 42 -5.53 -6.86 46.28
N ASP A 43 -4.48 -6.05 46.43
CA ASP A 43 -4.56 -4.65 46.82
C ASP A 43 -3.88 -3.82 45.74
N GLU A 44 -4.69 -3.22 44.87
CA GLU A 44 -4.23 -2.47 43.72
C GLU A 44 -3.22 -1.37 44.10
N LYS A 45 -3.44 -0.67 45.22
CA LYS A 45 -2.57 0.43 45.63
C LYS A 45 -1.22 -0.06 46.12
N ARG A 46 -1.19 -1.20 46.84
CA ARG A 46 0.04 -1.77 47.37
C ARG A 46 0.84 -2.57 46.35
N TRP A 47 0.17 -3.07 45.30
CA TRP A 47 0.78 -4.00 44.34
C TRP A 47 1.29 -3.30 43.08
N ARG A 48 0.86 -2.06 42.81
CA ARG A 48 1.37 -1.27 41.68
C ARG A 48 2.88 -1.04 41.80
N VAL A 49 3.61 -1.52 40.82
CA VAL A 49 5.04 -1.27 40.64
C VAL A 49 5.29 -0.74 39.22
N PRO A 50 6.34 0.05 38.99
CA PRO A 50 6.74 0.41 37.63
C PRO A 50 7.01 -0.86 36.81
N PRO A 51 6.57 -0.91 35.54
CA PRO A 51 6.79 -2.07 34.69
C PRO A 51 8.26 -2.48 34.58
N ARG A 52 8.53 -3.78 34.54
CA ARG A 52 9.91 -4.31 34.48
C ARG A 52 10.66 -3.86 33.23
N PHE A 53 9.96 -3.73 32.10
CA PHE A 53 10.59 -3.34 30.84
C PHE A 53 11.19 -1.92 30.92
N LEU A 54 10.65 -1.00 31.74
CA LEU A 54 11.17 0.36 31.91
C LEU A 54 12.60 0.44 32.49
N LYS A 55 13.17 -0.68 32.92
CA LYS A 55 14.51 -0.75 33.52
C LYS A 55 15.64 -0.88 32.48
N SER A 56 15.33 -1.28 31.26
CA SER A 56 16.32 -1.47 30.19
C SER A 56 15.83 -0.84 28.89
N HIS A 57 16.69 -0.10 28.20
CA HIS A 57 16.35 0.44 26.88
C HIS A 57 15.93 -0.67 25.93
N ASP A 58 16.68 -1.77 25.89
CA ASP A 58 16.40 -2.91 25.01
C ASP A 58 15.04 -3.54 25.32
N ALA A 59 14.69 -3.69 26.61
CA ALA A 59 13.40 -4.23 27.00
C ALA A 59 12.25 -3.25 26.71
N MET A 60 12.50 -1.93 26.82
CA MET A 60 11.53 -0.91 26.41
C MET A 60 11.34 -0.91 24.89
N SER A 61 12.42 -1.05 24.12
CA SER A 61 12.40 -1.12 22.66
C SER A 61 11.67 -2.38 22.21
N GLU A 62 12.03 -3.54 22.77
CA GLU A 62 11.35 -4.79 22.50
C GLU A 62 9.84 -4.70 22.82
N TYR A 63 9.46 -4.09 23.96
CA TYR A 63 8.05 -3.85 24.29
C TYR A 63 7.38 -2.85 23.33
N ALA A 64 8.10 -1.80 22.95
CA ALA A 64 7.65 -0.79 22.00
C ALA A 64 7.33 -1.43 20.64
N HIS A 65 8.24 -2.22 20.09
CA HIS A 65 8.09 -2.87 18.80
C HIS A 65 7.10 -4.04 18.84
N LYS A 66 7.21 -4.97 19.80
CA LYS A 66 6.36 -6.18 19.84
C LYS A 66 4.95 -5.95 20.37
N VAL A 67 4.78 -5.07 21.36
CA VAL A 67 3.53 -4.97 22.13
C VAL A 67 2.78 -3.68 21.85
N LEU A 68 3.50 -2.54 21.79
CA LEU A 68 2.86 -1.25 21.58
C LEU A 68 2.59 -0.97 20.10
N ALA A 69 3.60 -1.02 19.25
CA ALA A 69 3.50 -0.60 17.86
C ALA A 69 2.30 -1.23 17.11
N PRO A 70 2.00 -2.54 17.24
CA PRO A 70 0.86 -3.14 16.57
C PRO A 70 -0.50 -2.61 17.06
N LYS A 71 -0.56 -1.99 18.23
CA LYS A 71 -1.78 -1.44 18.86
C LYS A 71 -1.91 0.08 18.67
N LEU A 72 -0.85 0.74 18.19
CA LEU A 72 -0.80 2.19 18.04
C LEU A 72 -1.31 2.62 16.66
N THR A 73 -1.88 3.83 16.63
CA THR A 73 -2.15 4.57 15.38
C THR A 73 -0.85 4.92 14.65
N PRO A 74 -0.88 5.22 13.33
CA PRO A 74 0.32 5.64 12.60
C PRO A 74 1.04 6.82 13.25
N GLU A 75 0.31 7.85 13.70
CA GLU A 75 0.91 9.02 14.35
C GLU A 75 1.57 8.69 15.70
N GLN A 76 1.00 7.73 16.44
CA GLN A 76 1.58 7.26 17.70
C GLN A 76 2.79 6.36 17.47
N ARG A 77 2.81 5.55 16.40
CA ARG A 77 4.00 4.77 16.01
C ARG A 77 5.13 5.68 15.60
N GLU A 78 4.86 6.69 14.78
CA GLU A 78 5.86 7.69 14.41
C GLU A 78 6.46 8.34 15.67
N LEU A 79 5.61 8.75 16.61
CA LEU A 79 6.07 9.29 17.90
C LEU A 79 6.82 8.25 18.75
N LEU A 80 6.38 7.00 18.80
CA LEU A 80 7.05 5.93 19.53
C LEU A 80 8.45 5.68 18.94
N PHE A 81 8.54 5.57 17.63
CA PHE A 81 9.76 5.20 16.92
C PHE A 81 10.79 6.32 16.79
N GLN A 82 10.42 7.57 17.07
CA GLN A 82 11.39 8.64 17.36
C GLN A 82 12.32 8.30 18.54
N TYR A 83 11.90 7.37 19.40
CA TYR A 83 12.63 6.98 20.60
C TYR A 83 13.01 5.49 20.64
N PHE A 84 12.52 4.71 19.69
CA PHE A 84 12.81 3.29 19.50
C PHE A 84 13.04 3.09 18.00
N THR A 85 14.31 3.00 17.60
CA THR A 85 14.74 3.52 16.30
C THR A 85 14.27 2.64 15.15
N GLU A 86 13.15 3.02 14.52
CA GLU A 86 12.86 2.64 13.14
C GLU A 86 13.78 3.48 12.24
N LEU A 87 14.70 2.79 11.56
CA LEU A 87 15.70 3.40 10.68
C LEU A 87 15.12 3.64 9.29
N PHE A 88 14.20 2.79 8.87
CA PHE A 88 13.54 2.84 7.56
C PHE A 88 12.29 1.94 7.56
N SER A 89 11.24 2.34 6.85
CA SER A 89 10.09 1.49 6.56
C SER A 89 9.56 1.77 5.16
N ASP A 90 9.13 0.73 4.44
CA ASP A 90 8.41 0.88 3.19
C ASP A 90 7.48 -0.31 2.92
N GLY A 91 6.22 0.00 2.62
CA GLY A 91 5.21 -0.96 2.17
C GLY A 91 4.91 -0.84 0.67
N PHE A 92 5.71 -0.11 -0.09
CA PHE A 92 5.59 0.10 -1.54
C PHE A 92 4.30 0.80 -2.01
N GLU A 93 3.55 1.40 -1.07
CA GLU A 93 2.27 2.08 -1.34
C GLU A 93 2.41 3.39 -2.15
N SER A 94 3.63 3.87 -2.40
CA SER A 94 3.89 4.96 -3.35
C SER A 94 3.79 4.50 -4.81
N GLY A 95 3.81 3.18 -5.07
CA GLY A 95 3.84 2.61 -6.41
C GLY A 95 5.21 2.65 -7.09
N ASP A 96 6.27 3.00 -6.37
CA ASP A 96 7.64 3.09 -6.89
C ASP A 96 8.70 2.88 -5.78
N PHE A 97 9.98 2.98 -6.14
CA PHE A 97 11.11 2.85 -5.21
C PHE A 97 11.68 4.21 -4.76
N SER A 98 10.89 5.29 -4.76
CA SER A 98 11.39 6.65 -4.47
C SER A 98 11.91 6.84 -3.04
N GLU A 99 11.45 6.04 -2.09
CA GLU A 99 11.92 6.04 -0.70
C GLU A 99 13.24 5.27 -0.50
N TRP A 100 13.68 4.50 -1.51
CA TRP A 100 14.92 3.72 -1.49
C TRP A 100 16.10 4.55 -1.99
N SER A 101 17.31 4.18 -1.56
CA SER A 101 18.54 4.81 -2.07
C SER A 101 18.85 4.41 -3.52
N GLY A 102 18.30 3.27 -3.96
CA GLY A 102 18.33 2.86 -5.35
C GLY A 102 17.87 1.42 -5.54
N THR A 103 17.94 0.98 -6.78
CA THR A 103 17.66 -0.39 -7.21
C THR A 103 18.85 -0.99 -7.96
N GLN A 104 18.88 -2.32 -8.00
CA GLN A 104 19.76 -3.12 -8.84
C GLN A 104 18.89 -4.12 -9.58
N GLY A 105 19.14 -4.33 -10.88
CA GLY A 105 18.22 -5.11 -11.74
C GLY A 105 17.03 -4.25 -12.19
N SER A 106 15.90 -4.91 -12.47
CA SER A 106 14.66 -4.23 -12.90
C SER A 106 13.46 -4.60 -12.01
N PRO A 107 13.58 -4.46 -10.67
CA PRO A 107 12.46 -4.78 -9.79
C PRO A 107 11.27 -3.87 -10.10
N ALA A 108 10.06 -4.34 -9.78
CA ALA A 108 8.82 -3.63 -10.02
C ALA A 108 8.03 -3.46 -8.73
N VAL A 109 7.12 -2.47 -8.70
CA VAL A 109 6.06 -2.39 -7.69
C VAL A 109 4.76 -2.76 -8.39
N ILE A 110 4.08 -3.79 -7.87
CA ILE A 110 2.85 -4.33 -8.45
C ILE A 110 1.72 -4.36 -7.40
N SER A 111 0.48 -4.59 -7.84
CA SER A 111 -0.71 -4.51 -6.99
C SER A 111 -1.48 -5.82 -6.84
N ALA A 112 -0.90 -6.94 -7.28
CA ALA A 112 -1.59 -8.23 -7.32
C ALA A 112 -1.26 -9.07 -6.07
N ASP A 113 -2.24 -9.26 -5.18
CA ASP A 113 -2.06 -10.03 -3.93
C ASP A 113 -0.99 -9.50 -2.96
N PRO A 114 -0.95 -8.19 -2.64
CA PRO A 114 0.00 -7.67 -1.66
C PRO A 114 -0.32 -8.20 -0.26
N HIS A 115 0.69 -8.28 0.62
CA HIS A 115 0.48 -8.71 2.00
C HIS A 115 -0.35 -7.69 2.78
N HIS A 116 -0.06 -6.40 2.59
CA HIS A 116 -0.85 -5.29 3.11
C HIS A 116 -1.11 -4.24 2.04
N GLY A 117 -2.15 -3.43 2.27
CA GLY A 117 -2.42 -2.28 1.43
C GLY A 117 -2.79 -2.66 -0.01
N THR A 118 -2.15 -2.02 -0.96
CA THR A 118 -2.47 -2.12 -2.39
C THR A 118 -1.28 -2.40 -3.28
N SER A 119 -0.06 -2.42 -2.74
CA SER A 119 1.14 -2.63 -3.53
C SER A 119 2.21 -3.39 -2.77
N HIS A 120 3.09 -4.06 -3.51
CA HIS A 120 4.27 -4.72 -2.97
C HIS A 120 5.38 -4.75 -4.03
N GLY A 121 6.62 -5.02 -3.60
CA GLY A 121 7.75 -5.16 -4.50
C GLY A 121 7.81 -6.56 -5.12
N GLU A 122 7.99 -6.63 -6.43
CA GLU A 122 8.28 -7.84 -7.19
C GLU A 122 9.74 -7.85 -7.65
N PHE A 123 10.42 -8.97 -7.42
CA PHE A 123 11.84 -9.15 -7.73
C PHE A 123 12.05 -10.48 -8.46
N GLU A 124 12.38 -10.41 -9.75
CA GLU A 124 12.57 -11.56 -10.62
C GLU A 124 14.01 -11.60 -11.15
N ALA A 125 14.85 -12.43 -10.53
CA ALA A 125 16.22 -12.60 -11.03
C ALA A 125 16.37 -13.88 -11.83
N HIS A 126 17.19 -13.83 -12.88
CA HIS A 126 17.55 -14.97 -13.71
C HIS A 126 19.07 -15.20 -13.71
N GLY A 127 19.50 -16.46 -13.55
CA GLY A 127 20.84 -16.93 -13.91
C GLY A 127 22.00 -16.14 -13.32
N TYR A 128 22.22 -16.27 -12.02
CA TYR A 128 23.18 -15.47 -11.23
C TYR A 128 22.84 -13.97 -11.18
N GLY A 129 21.62 -13.61 -11.54
CA GLY A 129 21.10 -12.25 -11.51
C GLY A 129 20.89 -11.69 -10.10
N THR A 130 20.71 -10.37 -10.01
CA THR A 130 20.36 -9.68 -8.78
C THR A 130 19.30 -8.63 -9.08
N GLU A 131 18.14 -8.77 -8.46
CA GLU A 131 17.07 -7.77 -8.45
C GLU A 131 16.80 -7.35 -7.01
N THR A 132 17.19 -6.15 -6.63
CA THR A 132 17.02 -5.67 -5.25
C THR A 132 16.74 -4.18 -5.23
N CYS A 133 16.09 -3.71 -4.18
CA CYS A 133 16.17 -2.32 -3.75
C CYS A 133 17.07 -2.23 -2.52
N TYR A 134 17.74 -1.09 -2.34
CA TYR A 134 18.66 -0.90 -1.23
C TYR A 134 18.48 0.45 -0.56
N LYS A 135 18.71 0.46 0.75
CA LYS A 135 18.70 1.65 1.58
C LYS A 135 20.09 1.84 2.18
N ASP A 136 20.66 3.00 1.92
CA ASP A 136 21.91 3.48 2.50
C ASP A 136 21.60 4.37 3.70
N PHE A 137 22.29 4.12 4.80
CA PHE A 137 22.18 4.90 6.01
C PHE A 137 23.36 5.86 6.14
N GLY A 138 23.13 7.02 6.77
CA GLY A 138 24.18 8.01 7.02
C GLY A 138 25.16 7.63 8.14
N SER A 139 24.88 6.56 8.87
CA SER A 139 25.69 6.02 9.95
C SER A 139 25.66 4.50 9.93
N SER A 140 26.67 3.89 10.55
CA SER A 140 26.78 2.45 10.70
C SER A 140 26.20 1.96 12.03
N TYR A 141 25.58 0.79 12.00
CA TYR A 141 24.92 0.15 13.13
C TYR A 141 25.65 -1.13 13.55
N SER A 142 25.80 -1.32 14.85
CA SER A 142 26.34 -2.56 15.45
C SER A 142 25.27 -3.63 15.62
N THR A 143 24.02 -3.22 15.78
CA THR A 143 22.85 -4.10 15.81
C THR A 143 21.84 -3.59 14.81
N ILE A 144 21.32 -4.48 13.97
CA ILE A 144 20.30 -4.16 12.99
C ILE A 144 19.34 -5.34 12.85
N SER A 145 18.06 -5.05 12.78
CA SER A 145 17.01 -5.99 12.44
C SER A 145 16.32 -5.52 11.18
N VAL A 146 16.12 -6.44 10.24
CA VAL A 146 15.39 -6.19 8.99
C VAL A 146 14.26 -7.18 8.91
N ARG A 147 13.02 -6.69 8.98
CA ARG A 147 11.80 -7.46 8.80
C ARG A 147 11.25 -7.18 7.40
N ILE A 148 10.89 -8.25 6.70
CA ILE A 148 10.11 -8.21 5.46
C ILE A 148 8.98 -9.23 5.54
N TYR A 149 7.89 -8.97 4.85
CA TYR A 149 6.94 -10.01 4.49
C TYR A 149 7.30 -10.51 3.10
N LEU A 150 7.64 -11.78 2.98
CA LEU A 150 8.03 -12.35 1.70
C LEU A 150 7.18 -13.54 1.30
N GLN A 151 6.86 -13.64 0.02
CA GLN A 151 6.17 -14.76 -0.60
C GLN A 151 6.95 -15.19 -1.85
N TYR A 152 7.28 -16.48 -1.96
CA TYR A 152 7.80 -17.03 -3.21
C TYR A 152 6.65 -17.50 -4.08
N GLU A 153 6.55 -17.00 -5.31
CA GLU A 153 5.59 -17.52 -6.29
C GLU A 153 6.01 -18.94 -6.70
N THR A 154 7.28 -19.09 -7.06
CA THR A 154 7.92 -20.37 -7.34
C THR A 154 9.18 -20.50 -6.51
N LEU A 155 9.33 -21.64 -5.83
CA LEU A 155 10.60 -21.95 -5.21
C LEU A 155 11.64 -22.22 -6.31
N PRO A 156 12.79 -21.53 -6.27
CA PRO A 156 13.85 -21.79 -7.24
C PRO A 156 14.34 -23.24 -7.14
N SER A 157 14.77 -23.80 -8.27
CA SER A 157 15.15 -25.21 -8.38
C SER A 157 16.44 -25.36 -9.17
N GLY A 158 17.56 -25.62 -8.49
CA GLY A 158 18.88 -25.69 -9.13
C GLY A 158 19.71 -24.43 -8.92
N GLY A 159 20.73 -24.53 -8.07
CA GLY A 159 21.55 -23.40 -7.66
C GLY A 159 22.08 -23.59 -6.25
N VAL A 160 22.79 -22.58 -5.74
CA VAL A 160 23.30 -22.60 -4.35
C VAL A 160 22.26 -22.02 -3.39
N GLY A 161 21.64 -20.88 -3.73
CA GLY A 161 20.63 -20.25 -2.89
C GLY A 161 20.08 -18.96 -3.49
N ALA A 162 18.96 -18.51 -2.93
CA ALA A 162 18.33 -17.22 -3.21
C ALA A 162 18.38 -16.38 -1.93
N LEU A 163 18.89 -15.15 -2.01
CA LEU A 163 18.95 -14.26 -0.85
C LEU A 163 17.85 -13.20 -0.93
N SER A 164 17.14 -13.00 0.18
CA SER A 164 16.05 -12.04 0.31
C SER A 164 16.42 -10.81 1.11
N ILE A 165 17.31 -10.95 2.10
CA ILE A 165 17.88 -9.83 2.86
C ILE A 165 19.40 -9.91 2.73
N VAL A 166 20.04 -8.78 2.42
CA VAL A 166 21.50 -8.65 2.39
C VAL A 166 21.91 -7.42 3.20
N LEU A 167 22.71 -7.65 4.24
CA LEU A 167 23.32 -6.63 5.09
C LEU A 167 24.75 -6.40 4.66
N GLY A 168 25.19 -5.14 4.62
CA GLY A 168 26.57 -4.83 4.28
C GLY A 168 26.98 -3.41 4.61
N ASN A 169 28.13 -3.07 4.07
CA ASN A 169 28.70 -1.74 4.12
C ASN A 169 28.82 -1.15 2.71
N GLN A 170 28.57 0.15 2.54
CA GLN A 170 28.70 0.86 1.27
C GLN A 170 30.11 0.76 0.67
N THR A 171 31.14 0.67 1.50
CA THR A 171 32.56 0.62 1.12
C THR A 171 33.10 -0.81 1.04
N SER A 172 32.82 -1.63 2.05
CA SER A 172 33.40 -2.98 2.17
C SER A 172 32.58 -4.08 1.50
N GLY A 173 31.35 -3.76 1.05
CA GLY A 173 30.46 -4.70 0.40
C GLY A 173 29.58 -5.50 1.36
N ASP A 174 29.05 -6.61 0.85
CA ASP A 174 28.04 -7.40 1.54
C ASP A 174 28.66 -8.30 2.61
N SER A 175 27.99 -8.45 3.75
CA SER A 175 28.51 -9.14 4.93
C SER A 175 27.70 -10.36 5.30
N ILE A 176 26.39 -10.18 5.51
CA ILE A 176 25.49 -11.22 5.98
C ILE A 176 24.27 -11.23 5.06
N ALA A 177 23.77 -12.41 4.72
CA ALA A 177 22.53 -12.53 3.99
C ALA A 177 21.66 -13.67 4.52
N ALA A 178 20.36 -13.54 4.31
CA ALA A 178 19.37 -14.57 4.63
C ALA A 178 18.41 -14.78 3.45
N GLY A 179 17.91 -16.01 3.32
CA GLY A 179 16.97 -16.39 2.27
C GLY A 179 16.79 -17.91 2.21
N LEU A 180 16.85 -18.49 1.01
CA LEU A 180 16.73 -19.92 0.75
C LEU A 180 18.03 -20.58 0.30
N ILE A 181 18.27 -21.78 0.80
CA ILE A 181 19.22 -22.73 0.20
C ILE A 181 18.46 -23.72 -0.70
N ILE A 182 19.00 -23.94 -1.91
CA ILE A 182 18.29 -24.62 -3.02
C ILE A 182 18.98 -25.92 -3.46
N ASN A 183 20.21 -26.17 -3.01
CA ASN A 183 20.92 -27.43 -3.26
C ASN A 183 20.55 -28.56 -2.27
N GLU A 184 19.49 -28.36 -1.49
CA GLU A 184 18.94 -29.38 -0.59
C GLU A 184 17.52 -29.72 -0.99
N SER A 185 17.15 -30.99 -0.81
CA SER A 185 15.77 -31.44 -0.95
C SER A 185 15.25 -31.89 0.40
N PRO A 186 14.25 -31.20 0.99
CA PRO A 186 13.61 -29.97 0.51
C PRO A 186 14.48 -28.70 0.69
N ASN A 187 14.10 -27.60 0.00
CA ASN A 187 14.64 -26.25 0.22
C ASN A 187 14.46 -25.83 1.68
N LYS A 188 15.37 -25.01 2.21
CA LYS A 188 15.34 -24.55 3.61
C LYS A 188 15.69 -23.07 3.73
N TRP A 189 15.25 -22.45 4.81
CA TRP A 189 15.78 -21.14 5.20
C TRP A 189 17.26 -21.23 5.57
N TRP A 190 18.04 -20.22 5.19
CA TRP A 190 19.46 -20.16 5.51
C TRP A 190 19.94 -18.75 5.87
N ILE A 191 21.07 -18.69 6.56
CA ILE A 191 21.89 -17.51 6.73
C ILE A 191 23.27 -17.83 6.18
N LYS A 192 23.89 -16.87 5.50
CA LYS A 192 25.26 -17.00 4.99
C LYS A 192 26.10 -15.78 5.35
N ASP A 193 27.30 -16.06 5.84
CA ASP A 193 28.38 -15.08 5.92
C ASP A 193 29.06 -15.00 4.55
N LEU A 194 28.92 -13.83 3.92
CA LEU A 194 29.37 -13.56 2.56
C LEU A 194 30.87 -13.36 2.48
N ALA A 195 31.50 -12.97 3.60
CA ALA A 195 32.93 -12.73 3.66
C ALA A 195 33.71 -14.03 3.92
N ASN A 196 33.20 -14.90 4.79
CA ASN A 196 33.94 -16.09 5.22
C ASN A 196 33.42 -17.39 4.58
N GLY A 197 32.22 -17.39 4.01
CA GLY A 197 31.57 -18.56 3.43
C GLY A 197 30.80 -19.52 4.37
N PRO A 198 30.86 -19.48 5.72
CA PRO A 198 30.03 -20.36 6.53
C PRO A 198 28.55 -19.99 6.43
N SER A 199 27.69 -20.97 6.69
CA SER A 199 26.24 -20.83 6.62
C SER A 199 25.55 -21.63 7.71
N ALA A 200 24.42 -21.13 8.21
CA ALA A 200 23.49 -21.85 9.07
C ALA A 200 22.17 -22.08 8.33
N LYS A 201 21.46 -23.17 8.66
CA LYS A 201 20.25 -23.62 7.94
C LYS A 201 19.17 -23.99 8.95
N ALA A 202 17.92 -23.63 8.66
CA ALA A 202 16.77 -24.04 9.45
C ALA A 202 16.35 -25.48 9.10
N SER A 203 15.55 -26.11 9.96
CA SER A 203 14.86 -27.37 9.64
C SER A 203 13.54 -27.17 8.88
N VAL A 204 13.02 -25.95 8.88
CA VAL A 204 11.73 -25.58 8.28
C VAL A 204 11.90 -25.31 6.78
N THR A 205 10.95 -25.82 5.99
CA THR A 205 10.88 -25.66 4.54
C THR A 205 9.82 -24.64 4.17
N PRO A 206 10.14 -23.65 3.31
CA PRO A 206 9.16 -22.70 2.79
C PRO A 206 8.12 -23.38 1.90
N GLN A 207 6.95 -22.77 1.78
CA GLN A 207 5.94 -23.10 0.78
C GLN A 207 5.77 -21.93 -0.20
N THR A 208 5.39 -22.25 -1.44
CA THR A 208 5.01 -21.25 -2.44
C THR A 208 3.65 -20.63 -2.11
N GLY A 209 3.43 -19.36 -2.47
CA GLY A 209 2.14 -18.69 -2.32
C GLY A 209 1.73 -18.38 -0.87
N VAL A 210 2.67 -18.47 0.08
CA VAL A 210 2.47 -18.10 1.48
C VAL A 210 3.40 -16.95 1.84
N TYR A 211 2.84 -15.87 2.40
CA TYR A 211 3.64 -14.81 3.00
C TYR A 211 4.18 -15.26 4.36
N TYR A 212 5.47 -15.06 4.56
CA TYR A 212 6.17 -15.28 5.82
C TYR A 212 6.63 -13.94 6.38
N CYS A 213 6.43 -13.72 7.68
CA CYS A 213 7.15 -12.67 8.38
C CYS A 213 8.60 -13.13 8.54
N PHE A 214 9.49 -12.61 7.72
CA PHE A 214 10.89 -13.00 7.63
C PHE A 214 11.79 -11.90 8.19
N GLU A 215 12.44 -12.15 9.31
CA GLU A 215 13.22 -11.13 10.01
C GLU A 215 14.63 -11.60 10.35
N LEU A 216 15.62 -10.83 9.88
CA LEU A 216 17.03 -11.05 10.14
C LEU A 216 17.52 -10.06 11.20
N GLU A 217 17.89 -10.55 12.37
CA GLU A 217 18.54 -9.80 13.45
C GLU A 217 20.05 -10.08 13.41
N PHE A 218 20.86 -9.03 13.30
CA PHE A 218 22.31 -9.16 13.28
C PHE A 218 22.95 -8.23 14.29
N THR A 219 23.79 -8.80 15.18
CA THR A 219 24.65 -8.05 16.08
C THR A 219 26.11 -8.32 15.75
N VAL A 220 26.82 -7.28 15.32
CA VAL A 220 28.25 -7.30 14.98
C VAL A 220 29.06 -7.92 16.12
N GLY A 221 29.90 -8.90 15.77
CA GLY A 221 30.78 -9.59 16.72
C GLY A 221 30.06 -10.48 17.72
N SER A 222 28.75 -10.69 17.58
CA SER A 222 27.96 -11.53 18.49
C SER A 222 27.26 -12.66 17.73
N ASN A 223 25.99 -12.49 17.37
CA ASN A 223 25.19 -13.50 16.72
C ASN A 223 24.32 -12.92 15.61
N VAL A 224 23.85 -13.82 14.76
CA VAL A 224 22.82 -13.57 13.77
C VAL A 224 21.65 -14.52 14.04
N LYS A 225 20.44 -13.98 14.06
CA LYS A 225 19.21 -14.74 14.21
C LYS A 225 18.32 -14.55 13.00
N LEU A 226 17.67 -15.62 12.58
CA LEU A 226 16.59 -15.57 11.61
C LEU A 226 15.30 -15.99 12.30
N HIS A 227 14.30 -15.13 12.18
CA HIS A 227 12.95 -15.35 12.68
C HIS A 227 12.01 -15.53 11.49
N VAL A 228 11.13 -16.53 11.59
CA VAL A 228 10.07 -16.80 10.62
C VAL A 228 8.78 -16.98 11.41
N ASP A 229 7.80 -16.11 11.15
CA ASP A 229 6.51 -16.07 11.85
C ASP A 229 6.65 -16.08 13.38
N ASP A 230 7.44 -15.12 13.90
CA ASP A 230 7.82 -14.96 15.32
C ASP A 230 8.73 -16.06 15.91
N SER A 231 8.96 -17.15 15.17
CA SER A 231 9.78 -18.26 15.65
C SER A 231 11.24 -18.07 15.23
N THR A 232 12.17 -18.06 16.19
CA THR A 232 13.61 -18.14 15.88
C THR A 232 13.93 -19.49 15.25
N VAL A 233 14.17 -19.53 13.94
CA VAL A 233 14.49 -20.76 13.20
C VAL A 233 15.99 -20.99 13.07
N ILE A 234 16.80 -19.94 13.21
CA ILE A 234 18.25 -20.00 13.26
C ILE A 234 18.73 -19.01 14.32
N ASP A 235 19.61 -19.46 15.22
CA ASP A 235 20.40 -18.62 16.13
C ASP A 235 21.85 -19.05 15.99
N TRP A 236 22.64 -18.25 15.27
CA TRP A 236 23.98 -18.59 14.86
C TRP A 236 25.00 -17.62 15.45
N SER A 237 25.79 -18.12 16.38
CA SER A 237 26.90 -17.39 17.00
C SER A 237 28.22 -17.75 16.29
N SER A 238 28.89 -16.76 15.72
CA SER A 238 30.20 -16.91 15.09
C SER A 238 31.00 -15.61 15.15
N SER A 239 32.28 -15.68 14.82
CA SER A 239 33.11 -14.49 14.65
C SER A 239 32.89 -13.92 13.25
N PHE A 240 31.87 -13.09 13.09
CA PHE A 240 31.61 -12.40 11.82
C PHE A 240 32.66 -11.32 11.57
N SER A 241 33.22 -11.29 10.37
CA SER A 241 34.29 -10.34 9.99
C SER A 241 33.77 -8.94 9.67
N SER A 242 32.44 -8.75 9.64
CA SER A 242 31.84 -7.44 9.38
C SER A 242 31.90 -6.59 10.64
N ASN A 243 32.45 -5.39 10.52
CA ASN A 243 32.60 -4.50 11.67
C ASN A 243 31.42 -3.54 11.83
N GLN A 244 30.62 -3.31 10.78
CA GLN A 244 29.56 -2.30 10.74
C GLN A 244 28.57 -2.53 9.58
N ILE A 245 27.28 -2.27 9.79
CA ILE A 245 26.24 -2.29 8.74
C ILE A 245 25.72 -0.87 8.49
N ASP A 246 25.80 -0.38 7.26
CA ASP A 246 25.23 0.91 6.83
C ASP A 246 24.42 0.81 5.53
N ARG A 247 24.20 -0.42 5.04
CA ARG A 247 23.37 -0.72 3.87
C ARG A 247 22.54 -1.97 4.11
N VAL A 248 21.25 -1.87 3.78
CA VAL A 248 20.31 -2.98 3.70
C VAL A 248 19.84 -3.13 2.26
N ARG A 249 19.81 -4.36 1.75
CA ARG A 249 19.13 -4.69 0.50
C ARG A 249 18.04 -5.73 0.76
N VAL A 250 16.94 -5.56 0.05
CA VAL A 250 15.87 -6.55 -0.02
C VAL A 250 15.57 -6.86 -1.48
N GLY A 251 15.17 -8.09 -1.77
CA GLY A 251 14.79 -8.51 -3.11
C GLY A 251 15.15 -9.96 -3.39
N TYR A 252 15.67 -10.23 -4.58
CA TYR A 252 16.13 -11.53 -5.01
C TYR A 252 17.57 -11.47 -5.52
N ARG A 253 18.47 -12.20 -4.88
CA ARG A 253 19.81 -12.44 -5.40
C ARG A 253 20.02 -13.92 -5.63
N ASP A 254 20.22 -14.29 -6.90
CA ASP A 254 20.47 -15.66 -7.32
C ASP A 254 21.96 -16.00 -7.25
N TRP A 255 22.28 -17.17 -6.72
CA TRP A 255 23.59 -17.82 -6.89
C TRP A 255 23.46 -19.19 -7.55
N GLY A 256 22.52 -19.31 -8.46
CA GLY A 256 22.23 -20.48 -9.23
C GLY A 256 22.10 -20.18 -10.72
N THR A 257 21.60 -21.17 -11.43
CA THR A 257 21.28 -21.05 -12.85
C THR A 257 19.79 -20.89 -13.08
N THR A 258 18.99 -20.73 -12.02
CA THR A 258 17.52 -20.77 -12.12
C THR A 258 16.88 -19.46 -11.76
N SER A 259 15.71 -19.26 -12.33
CA SER A 259 14.90 -18.07 -12.12
C SER A 259 14.03 -18.27 -10.89
N GLY A 260 13.81 -17.20 -10.16
CA GLY A 260 12.82 -17.17 -9.10
C GLY A 260 12.19 -15.79 -9.00
N ASN A 261 10.92 -15.80 -8.58
CA ASN A 261 10.15 -14.61 -8.27
C ASN A 261 9.87 -14.59 -6.76
N VAL A 262 10.18 -13.47 -6.13
CA VAL A 262 9.81 -13.18 -4.74
C VAL A 262 9.05 -11.87 -4.68
N HIS A 263 7.94 -11.91 -3.97
CA HIS A 263 7.15 -10.75 -3.59
C HIS A 263 7.56 -10.33 -2.19
N ILE A 264 7.88 -9.06 -2.00
CA ILE A 264 8.29 -8.49 -0.71
C ILE A 264 7.41 -7.29 -0.38
N ASP A 265 6.96 -7.23 0.87
CA ASP A 265 6.11 -6.17 1.38
C ASP A 265 6.53 -5.79 2.82
N CYS A 266 6.06 -4.64 3.29
CA CYS A 266 6.11 -4.20 4.69
C CYS A 266 7.52 -4.27 5.29
N VAL A 267 8.48 -3.74 4.55
CA VAL A 267 9.88 -3.69 4.97
C VAL A 267 10.02 -2.74 6.14
N VAL A 268 10.67 -3.20 7.21
CA VAL A 268 11.06 -2.36 8.35
C VAL A 268 12.51 -2.69 8.71
N VAL A 269 13.29 -1.65 8.96
CA VAL A 269 14.66 -1.73 9.45
C VAL A 269 14.71 -1.00 10.79
N ALA A 270 15.23 -1.66 11.82
CA ALA A 270 15.38 -1.09 13.15
C ALA A 270 16.72 -1.50 13.76
N ASP A 271 17.10 -0.89 14.89
CA ASP A 271 18.26 -1.30 15.69
C ASP A 271 17.90 -2.34 16.78
N THR A 272 16.70 -2.90 16.73
CA THR A 272 16.19 -3.92 17.63
C THR A 272 15.20 -4.85 16.92
N TYR A 273 14.89 -6.01 17.51
CA TYR A 273 13.88 -6.92 17.00
C TYR A 273 12.51 -6.24 16.83
N ILE A 274 11.90 -6.43 15.67
CA ILE A 274 10.66 -5.79 15.22
C ILE A 274 9.48 -6.71 15.55
N GLY A 275 9.53 -7.96 15.07
CA GLY A 275 8.47 -8.96 15.18
C GLY A 275 7.39 -8.86 14.10
N PRO A 276 6.51 -9.87 14.03
CA PRO A 276 5.39 -9.86 13.09
C PRO A 276 4.35 -8.82 13.49
N GLU A 277 3.65 -8.32 12.48
CA GLU A 277 2.42 -7.57 12.65
C GLU A 277 1.31 -8.50 13.14
N THR A 278 0.54 -8.03 14.10
CA THR A 278 -0.58 -8.78 14.66
C THR A 278 -1.78 -8.74 13.70
N ALA A 279 -2.43 -9.89 13.48
CA ALA A 279 -3.55 -10.09 12.53
C ALA A 279 -4.83 -9.22 12.73
N GLU A 280 -4.82 -8.23 13.63
CA GLU A 280 -5.96 -7.31 13.85
C GLU A 280 -5.95 -6.07 12.95
N GLN A 281 -5.11 -6.02 11.91
CA GLN A 281 -5.02 -4.84 11.04
C GLN A 281 -5.64 -5.09 9.67
N THR A 282 -6.96 -5.23 9.64
CA THR A 282 -7.71 -4.87 8.43
C THR A 282 -7.68 -3.34 8.30
N TYR A 283 -6.62 -2.81 7.68
CA TYR A 283 -6.60 -1.43 7.22
C TYR A 283 -7.55 -1.27 6.05
N THR A 284 -8.86 -1.16 6.34
CA THR A 284 -9.65 -0.26 5.52
C THR A 284 -9.15 1.13 5.86
N LYS A 285 -8.29 1.69 4.99
CA LYS A 285 -7.93 3.11 4.97
C LYS A 285 -9.23 3.88 4.66
N THR A 286 -10.11 3.95 5.65
CA THR A 286 -11.28 4.79 5.62
C THR A 286 -10.70 6.18 5.77
N TRP A 287 -10.49 6.87 4.66
CA TRP A 287 -10.36 8.32 4.71
C TRP A 287 -11.60 8.79 5.47
N THR A 288 -11.43 9.14 6.74
CA THR A 288 -12.47 9.89 7.43
C THR A 288 -12.68 11.10 6.55
N THR A 289 -13.91 11.31 6.09
CA THR A 289 -14.27 12.27 5.04
C THR A 289 -13.67 13.66 5.36
N ASP A 290 -13.50 13.96 6.64
CA ASP A 290 -12.81 15.13 7.20
C ASP A 290 -11.37 15.33 6.69
N ALA A 291 -10.53 14.29 6.53
CA ALA A 291 -9.16 14.42 6.03
C ALA A 291 -9.12 14.80 4.54
N LEU A 292 -10.01 14.20 3.74
CA LEU A 292 -10.16 14.51 2.31
C LEU A 292 -10.69 15.94 2.11
N PHE A 293 -11.69 16.35 2.89
CA PHE A 293 -12.26 17.70 2.83
C PHE A 293 -11.27 18.79 3.23
N LYS A 294 -10.40 18.50 4.22
CA LYS A 294 -9.34 19.41 4.64
C LYS A 294 -8.26 19.58 3.55
N LYS A 295 -7.92 18.50 2.84
CA LYS A 295 -6.96 18.53 1.71
C LYS A 295 -7.53 19.21 0.46
N LEU A 296 -8.85 19.15 0.26
CA LEU A 296 -9.57 19.83 -0.83
C LEU A 296 -9.94 21.29 -0.53
N GLY A 297 -9.56 21.83 0.64
CA GLY A 297 -9.80 23.22 1.00
C GLY A 297 -11.28 23.59 1.16
N ILE A 298 -12.15 22.61 1.47
CA ILE A 298 -13.59 22.88 1.63
C ILE A 298 -13.85 23.35 3.07
N PRO A 299 -14.23 24.63 3.30
CA PRO A 299 -14.49 25.13 4.63
C PRO A 299 -15.75 24.48 5.19
N LYS A 300 -15.61 23.85 6.37
CA LYS A 300 -16.67 23.19 7.15
C LYS A 300 -17.77 24.21 7.45
N THR A 301 -18.75 24.35 6.56
CA THR A 301 -19.88 25.26 6.76
C THR A 301 -21.19 24.58 6.37
N LEU A 302 -22.01 24.39 7.41
CA LEU A 302 -23.46 24.20 7.42
C LEU A 302 -24.02 22.81 7.04
N GLY A 303 -24.26 22.02 8.09
CA GLY A 303 -25.58 21.40 8.31
C GLY A 303 -25.93 20.15 7.52
N ILE A 304 -25.12 19.09 7.61
CA ILE A 304 -25.52 17.77 7.11
C ILE A 304 -26.70 17.20 7.94
N ASP A 305 -26.77 17.51 9.24
CA ASP A 305 -27.87 17.06 10.10
C ASP A 305 -29.25 17.58 9.67
N ALA A 306 -29.31 18.77 9.04
CA ALA A 306 -30.57 19.34 8.58
C ALA A 306 -31.11 18.70 7.28
N ALA A 307 -30.25 18.05 6.49
CA ALA A 307 -30.65 17.40 5.24
C ALA A 307 -31.21 15.99 5.46
N PHE A 308 -30.77 15.29 6.51
CA PHE A 308 -31.21 13.91 6.81
C PHE A 308 -32.44 13.83 7.73
N GLN A 309 -32.72 14.85 8.54
CA GLN A 309 -33.95 14.87 9.36
C GLN A 309 -35.24 15.13 8.57
N LYS A 310 -35.17 15.53 7.29
CA LYS A 310 -36.37 15.82 6.47
C LYS A 310 -36.82 14.65 5.58
N GLN A 311 -36.19 13.48 5.68
CA GLN A 311 -36.69 12.27 5.04
C GLN A 311 -36.92 11.19 6.09
N ASP A 312 -38.20 11.04 6.42
CA ASP A 312 -38.76 10.10 7.38
C ASP A 312 -38.46 8.65 6.93
N THR A 313 -37.26 8.17 7.26
CA THR A 313 -36.79 6.83 6.90
C THR A 313 -36.11 6.21 8.11
N GLN A 314 -36.93 5.74 9.05
CA GLN A 314 -36.50 4.71 9.99
C GLN A 314 -36.32 3.40 9.22
N LYS A 315 -35.08 3.08 8.86
CA LYS A 315 -34.55 1.71 8.77
C LYS A 315 -33.04 1.75 8.55
N THR A 316 -32.33 1.10 9.46
CA THR A 316 -30.92 0.74 9.35
C THR A 316 -30.70 -0.06 8.06
N PHE A 317 -29.99 0.54 7.10
CA PHE A 317 -29.56 -0.13 5.88
C PHE A 317 -28.03 -0.08 5.79
N GLY A 318 -27.41 -1.25 5.63
CA GLY A 318 -25.97 -1.42 5.50
C GLY A 318 -25.40 -0.69 4.29
N LEU A 319 -24.22 -0.12 4.46
CA LEU A 319 -23.59 0.88 3.58
C LEU A 319 -23.12 0.35 2.22
N ASP A 320 -23.13 -0.95 1.96
CA ASP A 320 -22.33 -1.53 0.87
C ASP A 320 -23.00 -1.64 -0.51
N VAL A 321 -24.24 -1.15 -0.69
CA VAL A 321 -24.96 -1.36 -1.97
C VAL A 321 -25.24 -0.07 -2.76
N ALA A 322 -24.90 1.12 -2.24
CA ALA A 322 -25.34 2.40 -2.82
C ALA A 322 -24.28 3.21 -3.57
N PHE A 323 -23.15 2.61 -3.98
CA PHE A 323 -22.37 3.17 -5.10
C PHE A 323 -23.08 2.98 -6.46
N GLN A 324 -24.19 2.22 -6.49
CA GLN A 324 -25.20 2.38 -7.54
C GLN A 324 -26.02 3.65 -7.28
N LYS A 325 -25.63 4.74 -7.96
CA LYS A 325 -26.49 5.61 -8.78
C LYS A 325 -25.94 7.03 -8.76
N SER A 326 -25.11 7.33 -9.77
CA SER A 326 -25.22 8.42 -10.77
C SER A 326 -26.20 9.61 -10.61
N PHE A 327 -27.07 9.67 -9.61
CA PHE A 327 -28.10 10.69 -9.42
C PHE A 327 -27.64 11.95 -8.66
N ILE A 328 -26.52 11.90 -7.94
CA ILE A 328 -26.03 13.06 -7.16
C ILE A 328 -25.20 14.03 -8.02
N ILE A 329 -24.45 13.50 -9.00
CA ILE A 329 -23.54 14.29 -9.83
C ILE A 329 -24.31 15.25 -10.76
N GLN A 330 -25.47 14.83 -11.30
CA GLN A 330 -26.22 15.69 -12.23
C GLN A 330 -26.87 16.91 -11.56
N LYS A 331 -27.34 16.78 -10.31
CA LYS A 331 -27.93 17.91 -9.57
C LYS A 331 -26.88 18.91 -9.06
N GLN A 332 -25.67 18.45 -8.75
CA GLN A 332 -24.59 19.34 -8.32
C GLN A 332 -24.00 20.13 -9.49
N ILE A 333 -23.94 19.53 -10.69
CA ILE A 333 -23.47 20.21 -11.90
C ILE A 333 -24.45 21.32 -12.34
N ASP A 334 -25.76 21.06 -12.33
CA ASP A 334 -26.77 22.09 -12.65
C ASP A 334 -26.80 23.24 -11.64
N ALA A 335 -26.57 22.96 -10.35
CA ALA A 335 -26.47 23.97 -9.31
C ALA A 335 -25.16 24.78 -9.39
N PHE A 336 -24.06 24.13 -9.81
CA PHE A 336 -22.77 24.78 -10.02
C PHE A 336 -22.82 25.76 -11.19
N PHE A 337 -23.43 25.40 -12.33
CA PHE A 337 -23.53 26.30 -13.49
C PHE A 337 -24.52 27.45 -13.32
N LYS A 338 -25.62 27.26 -12.58
CA LYS A 338 -26.55 28.36 -12.24
C LYS A 338 -25.94 29.44 -11.35
N ARG A 339 -24.85 29.12 -10.61
CA ARG A 339 -24.21 30.05 -9.69
C ARG A 339 -23.18 30.97 -10.35
N PHE A 340 -22.71 30.64 -11.55
CA PHE A 340 -21.62 31.36 -12.23
C PHE A 340 -22.02 32.10 -13.52
N ASP A 341 -23.30 32.10 -13.90
CA ASP A 341 -23.83 32.81 -15.09
C ASP A 341 -23.04 32.49 -16.40
N ILE A 342 -22.52 31.27 -16.50
CA ILE A 342 -21.72 30.83 -17.65
C ILE A 342 -22.67 30.29 -18.72
N VAL A 343 -23.08 31.15 -19.65
CA VAL A 343 -23.81 30.76 -20.86
C VAL A 343 -22.83 30.39 -21.97
N LYS A 344 -22.16 29.24 -21.84
CA LYS A 344 -21.44 28.62 -22.97
C LYS A 344 -21.71 27.12 -23.00
N SER A 345 -22.36 26.68 -24.08
CA SER A 345 -22.65 25.28 -24.36
C SER A 345 -21.36 24.53 -24.71
N PHE A 346 -21.02 23.50 -23.94
CA PHE A 346 -20.03 22.50 -24.34
C PHE A 346 -20.77 21.19 -24.63
N ALA A 347 -20.55 20.64 -25.82
CA ALA A 347 -20.97 19.28 -26.15
C ALA A 347 -20.00 18.31 -25.46
N VAL A 348 -20.50 17.50 -24.54
CA VAL A 348 -19.77 16.37 -23.96
C VAL A 348 -20.17 15.13 -24.73
N ASP A 349 -19.30 14.65 -25.61
CA ASP A 349 -19.46 13.36 -26.28
C ASP A 349 -19.16 12.23 -25.29
N ALA A 350 -20.21 11.57 -24.80
CA ALA A 350 -20.09 10.34 -24.03
C ALA A 350 -20.40 9.14 -24.95
N ARG A 351 -19.36 8.39 -25.32
CA ARG A 351 -19.53 7.05 -25.92
C ARG A 351 -19.92 6.07 -24.81
N PHE A 352 -21.10 5.45 -24.94
CA PHE A 352 -21.50 4.32 -24.10
C PHE A 352 -21.61 3.06 -24.96
N SER A 353 -20.81 2.05 -24.61
CA SER A 353 -20.85 0.73 -25.21
C SER A 353 -22.01 -0.09 -24.64
N ALA A 354 -22.76 -0.70 -25.56
CA ALA A 354 -23.81 -1.70 -25.46
C ALA A 354 -24.01 -2.41 -24.10
N LEU A 355 -24.85 -1.85 -23.22
CA LEU A 355 -25.65 -2.58 -22.23
C LEU A 355 -26.50 -1.55 -21.48
N ILE A 356 -27.72 -1.26 -21.95
CA ILE A 356 -28.87 -0.71 -21.20
C ILE A 356 -29.97 -0.45 -22.24
N THR A 357 -30.96 -1.36 -22.34
CA THR A 357 -32.06 -1.25 -23.31
C THR A 357 -33.38 -0.75 -22.71
N GLN A 358 -33.54 -0.74 -21.37
CA GLN A 358 -34.79 -0.27 -20.74
C GLN A 358 -34.80 1.22 -20.36
N THR A 359 -33.65 1.81 -20.04
CA THR A 359 -33.61 3.21 -19.54
C THR A 359 -33.73 4.23 -20.66
N VAL A 360 -33.30 3.89 -21.87
CA VAL A 360 -33.25 4.80 -23.03
C VAL A 360 -34.65 5.15 -23.54
N SER A 361 -35.60 4.19 -23.54
CA SER A 361 -36.98 4.45 -23.97
C SER A 361 -37.69 5.51 -23.11
N ARG A 362 -37.48 5.49 -21.78
CA ARG A 362 -38.05 6.52 -20.88
C ARG A 362 -37.41 7.89 -21.06
N GLN A 363 -36.13 7.96 -21.39
CA GLN A 363 -35.44 9.25 -21.57
C GLN A 363 -35.80 9.91 -22.90
N ILE A 364 -36.02 9.13 -23.96
CA ILE A 364 -36.47 9.65 -25.27
C ILE A 364 -37.90 10.20 -25.17
N ASP A 365 -38.82 9.48 -24.50
CA ASP A 365 -40.19 9.94 -24.28
C ASP A 365 -40.27 11.26 -23.50
N VAL A 366 -39.40 11.44 -22.51
CA VAL A 366 -39.32 12.68 -21.72
C VAL A 366 -38.74 13.82 -22.55
N LEU A 367 -37.73 13.55 -23.40
CA LEU A 367 -37.14 14.57 -24.28
C LEU A 367 -38.13 15.05 -25.35
N LEU A 368 -38.88 14.13 -25.97
CA LEU A 368 -39.88 14.44 -27.00
C LEU A 368 -41.09 15.20 -26.43
N LYS A 369 -41.54 14.86 -25.21
CA LYS A 369 -42.55 15.64 -24.49
C LYS A 369 -42.09 17.05 -24.15
N LYS A 370 -40.79 17.25 -23.91
CA LYS A 370 -40.23 18.56 -23.58
C LYS A 370 -40.01 19.45 -24.81
N LEU A 371 -39.99 18.86 -26.01
CA LEU A 371 -39.82 19.55 -27.29
C LEU A 371 -41.13 19.77 -28.07
N ASP A 372 -42.28 19.43 -27.46
CA ASP A 372 -43.64 19.60 -28.01
C ASP A 372 -43.85 18.99 -29.42
N VAL A 373 -43.16 17.89 -29.70
CA VAL A 373 -43.29 17.16 -30.96
C VAL A 373 -44.54 16.27 -30.88
N THR A 374 -45.65 16.76 -31.42
CA THR A 374 -46.99 16.14 -31.30
C THR A 374 -47.33 15.07 -32.35
N LYS A 375 -46.39 14.66 -33.20
CA LYS A 375 -46.61 13.58 -34.17
C LYS A 375 -45.93 12.29 -33.71
N SER A 376 -46.72 11.22 -33.63
CA SER A 376 -46.22 9.87 -33.41
C SER A 376 -45.44 9.39 -34.63
N PHE A 377 -44.17 9.05 -34.44
CA PHE A 377 -43.38 8.33 -35.42
C PHE A 377 -43.02 6.95 -34.86
N GLY A 378 -43.26 5.91 -35.65
CA GLY A 378 -42.82 4.55 -35.34
C GLY A 378 -41.33 4.45 -35.63
N VAL A 379 -40.52 4.22 -34.60
CA VAL A 379 -39.10 3.91 -34.76
C VAL A 379 -38.96 2.39 -34.75
N ASP A 380 -39.00 1.77 -35.94
CA ASP A 380 -38.70 0.36 -36.07
C ASP A 380 -37.18 0.16 -36.06
N VAL A 381 -36.64 -0.39 -34.97
CA VAL A 381 -35.22 -0.74 -34.87
C VAL A 381 -35.07 -2.25 -34.99
N TYR A 382 -34.43 -2.71 -36.07
CA TYR A 382 -34.03 -4.10 -36.24
C TYR A 382 -32.58 -4.29 -35.74
N PHE A 383 -32.36 -5.26 -34.87
CA PHE A 383 -31.01 -5.73 -34.49
C PHE A 383 -30.89 -7.23 -34.78
N GLY A 384 -30.22 -7.58 -35.88
CA GLY A 384 -29.81 -8.93 -36.23
C GLY A 384 -28.38 -8.94 -36.77
N ALA A 385 -27.68 -10.08 -36.67
CA ALA A 385 -26.31 -10.21 -37.17
C ALA A 385 -26.26 -9.99 -38.69
N VAL A 386 -25.44 -9.04 -39.13
CA VAL A 386 -25.26 -8.70 -40.55
C VAL A 386 -24.42 -9.78 -41.21
N VAL A 387 -25.08 -10.77 -41.82
CA VAL A 387 -24.45 -11.60 -42.86
C VAL A 387 -24.65 -10.86 -44.18
N ALA A 388 -23.60 -10.76 -44.98
CA ALA A 388 -23.51 -9.87 -46.13
C ALA A 388 -24.55 -10.18 -47.23
N GLU A 389 -25.73 -9.59 -47.15
CA GLU A 389 -26.63 -9.37 -48.29
C GLU A 389 -27.29 -7.99 -48.21
N THR A 390 -27.29 -7.29 -49.34
CA THR A 390 -27.67 -5.89 -49.47
C THR A 390 -29.19 -5.72 -49.33
N TYR A 391 -29.67 -5.24 -48.17
CA TYR A 391 -31.04 -4.77 -48.02
C TYR A 391 -31.17 -3.33 -48.50
N THR A 392 -31.91 -3.12 -49.59
CA THR A 392 -32.28 -1.77 -50.05
C THR A 392 -33.70 -1.47 -49.57
N LYS A 393 -33.85 -0.53 -48.63
CA LYS A 393 -35.15 0.05 -48.27
C LYS A 393 -35.05 1.56 -48.44
N ASN A 394 -35.95 2.13 -49.25
CA ASN A 394 -36.01 3.56 -49.50
C ASN A 394 -36.62 4.26 -48.28
N PHE A 395 -35.90 5.21 -47.70
CA PHE A 395 -36.43 6.12 -46.69
C PHE A 395 -36.66 7.49 -47.34
N ALA A 396 -37.85 8.07 -47.14
CA ALA A 396 -38.10 9.47 -47.47
C ALA A 396 -37.43 10.34 -46.40
N LEU A 397 -36.46 11.16 -46.81
CA LEU A 397 -35.68 12.01 -45.93
C LEU A 397 -36.31 13.42 -45.88
N ASP A 398 -37.10 13.70 -44.84
CA ASP A 398 -37.89 14.95 -44.78
C ASP A 398 -37.22 16.14 -44.07
N VAL A 399 -35.97 16.04 -43.60
CA VAL A 399 -35.27 17.20 -43.02
C VAL A 399 -33.76 17.18 -43.32
N VAL A 400 -33.28 18.26 -43.93
CA VAL A 400 -31.85 18.61 -44.09
C VAL A 400 -31.51 19.70 -43.08
N PHE A 401 -30.54 19.47 -42.19
CA PHE A 401 -29.93 20.54 -41.39
C PHE A 401 -28.74 21.13 -42.15
N ALA A 402 -28.86 22.38 -42.60
CA ALA A 402 -27.76 23.14 -43.18
C ALA A 402 -27.17 24.10 -42.15
N TYR A 403 -25.93 23.86 -41.71
CA TYR A 403 -25.15 24.85 -40.96
C TYR A 403 -24.23 25.60 -41.94
N LYS A 404 -24.35 26.92 -42.00
CA LYS A 404 -23.56 27.78 -42.90
C LYS A 404 -22.20 28.07 -42.26
N VAL A 405 -21.25 27.14 -42.40
CA VAL A 405 -19.85 27.40 -42.05
C VAL A 405 -19.18 28.04 -43.27
N ARG A 406 -18.66 29.26 -43.14
CA ARG A 406 -17.87 29.90 -44.19
C ARG A 406 -16.46 29.30 -44.15
N LEU A 407 -16.24 28.26 -44.94
CA LEU A 407 -14.92 27.66 -45.11
C LEU A 407 -13.99 28.68 -45.81
N PRO A 408 -12.68 28.71 -45.48
CA PRO A 408 -11.71 29.47 -46.27
C PRO A 408 -11.76 28.99 -47.72
N GLU A 409 -11.60 29.91 -48.67
CA GLU A 409 -11.65 29.57 -50.10
C GLU A 409 -10.57 28.53 -50.42
N LEU A 410 -11.02 27.37 -50.92
CA LEU A 410 -10.15 26.30 -51.40
C LEU A 410 -9.88 26.56 -52.87
N TRP A 411 -8.60 26.61 -53.24
CA TRP A 411 -8.16 26.73 -54.63
C TRP A 411 -7.43 25.46 -55.03
N LEU A 412 -7.50 25.12 -56.32
CA LEU A 412 -6.59 24.16 -56.94
C LEU A 412 -5.43 24.97 -57.53
N ASP A 413 -4.19 24.54 -57.27
CA ASP A 413 -3.05 25.07 -58.01
C ASP A 413 -3.08 24.56 -59.47
N GLU A 414 -2.17 25.09 -60.28
CA GLU A 414 -2.00 24.71 -61.69
C GLU A 414 -1.70 23.21 -61.91
N ASN A 415 -1.40 22.46 -60.84
CA ASN A 415 -1.13 21.02 -60.87
C ASN A 415 -2.25 20.18 -60.25
N GLY A 416 -3.41 20.79 -59.92
CA GLY A 416 -4.58 20.10 -59.39
C GLY A 416 -4.48 19.71 -57.92
N LYS A 417 -3.54 20.28 -57.15
CA LYS A 417 -3.45 20.06 -55.70
C LYS A 417 -4.26 21.11 -54.94
N ILE A 418 -4.97 20.67 -53.89
CA ILE A 418 -5.74 21.55 -53.01
C ILE A 418 -4.78 22.36 -52.15
N VAL A 419 -4.89 23.70 -52.19
CA VAL A 419 -4.08 24.61 -51.39
C VAL A 419 -4.99 25.51 -50.54
N LEU A 420 -4.68 25.63 -49.25
CA LEU A 420 -5.32 26.52 -48.29
C LEU A 420 -4.61 27.87 -48.28
N ASN A 421 -5.27 28.91 -48.78
CA ASN A 421 -4.72 30.27 -48.77
C ASN A 421 -4.98 30.94 -47.41
N ILE A 422 -3.99 30.93 -46.52
CA ILE A 422 -4.06 31.64 -45.23
C ILE A 422 -3.44 33.04 -45.41
N SER A 423 -4.11 33.94 -46.11
CA SER A 423 -3.64 35.32 -46.28
C SER A 423 -4.39 36.29 -45.35
N LYS A 424 -3.78 36.57 -44.19
CA LYS A 424 -3.58 37.91 -43.58
C LYS A 424 -3.07 37.79 -42.12
N PRO A 425 -2.08 38.61 -41.71
CA PRO A 425 -1.62 38.64 -40.32
C PRO A 425 -2.61 39.45 -39.48
N TYR A 426 -3.15 38.87 -38.42
CA TYR A 426 -3.80 39.65 -37.37
C TYR A 426 -2.81 39.86 -36.23
N THR A 427 -2.41 41.12 -36.12
CA THR A 427 -1.61 41.73 -35.08
C THR A 427 -2.24 41.51 -33.70
N TRP A 428 -1.42 41.10 -32.73
CA TRP A 428 -1.76 41.19 -31.31
C TRP A 428 -1.90 42.67 -30.90
N VAL A 429 -3.04 43.05 -30.35
CA VAL A 429 -3.18 44.23 -29.46
C VAL A 429 -4.16 43.83 -28.36
N GLY A 430 -3.67 43.78 -27.12
CA GLY A 430 -4.51 43.55 -25.95
C GLY A 430 -5.20 44.82 -25.46
N THR A 431 -6.20 44.61 -24.62
CA THR A 431 -6.39 45.29 -23.33
C THR A 431 -6.91 44.26 -22.34
#